data_AF-A0A1V5B4K3-F1
#
_entry.id   AF-A0A1V5B4K3-F1
#
_cell.length_a   1.000
_cell.length_b   1.000
_cell.length_c   1.000
_cell.angle_alpha   90.00
_cell.angle_beta   90.00
_cell.angle_gamma   90.00
#
_symmetry.space_group_name_H-M   'P 1'
#
loop_
_entity.id
_entity.type
_entity.pdbx_description
1 polymer ?
#
loop_
_entity_poly.entity_id
_entity_poly.type
_entity_poly.pdbx_seq_one_letter_code
_entity_poly.pdbx_strand_id
1 'polypeptide(L)'
;MAGDEVEPDKIEKRIDALYKNLEHISNSYFSSEGIFPFWESVYALIVGQLLVAYFTSNGNEPKIILIFAGIVFSAIWFVVVSIGWHNSVYRADTMKYLQWKLIKEYKKLNSIEKNENLISMYKFYPESPIEENYICENIIKWKLNSFLDLVAKLRPNSKALRSSWFYRRWIPLILLVIWLFILIYYIC
;
A
#
# COMPACT_ATOMS: atom_id res chain seq x y z
N MET A 1 24.12 13.40 -37.37
CA MET A 1 23.41 12.90 -36.18
C MET A 1 24.30 11.82 -35.57
N ALA A 2 25.06 12.15 -34.53
CA ALA A 2 25.85 11.15 -33.81
C ALA A 2 24.84 10.26 -33.07
N GLY A 3 24.69 9.00 -33.50
CA GLY A 3 24.05 8.01 -32.66
C GLY A 3 24.97 7.79 -31.48
N ASP A 4 24.54 8.12 -30.26
CA ASP A 4 25.24 7.70 -29.06
C ASP A 4 25.32 6.17 -29.10
N GLU A 5 26.50 5.62 -29.43
CA GLU A 5 26.77 4.21 -29.27
C GLU A 5 26.60 3.90 -27.78
N VAL A 6 25.51 3.20 -27.48
CA VAL A 6 25.18 2.83 -26.10
C VAL A 6 26.15 1.71 -25.69
N GLU A 7 27.20 2.11 -24.97
CA GLU A 7 28.20 1.21 -24.41
C GLU A 7 27.55 0.12 -23.54
N PRO A 8 27.85 -1.18 -23.75
CA PRO A 8 27.26 -2.29 -23.00
C PRO A 8 27.50 -2.16 -21.48
N ASP A 9 28.69 -1.72 -21.06
CA ASP A 9 29.06 -1.43 -19.67
C ASP A 9 28.10 -0.44 -18.98
N LYS A 10 27.56 0.53 -19.73
CA LYS A 10 26.60 1.50 -19.19
C LYS A 10 25.23 0.86 -18.97
N ILE A 11 24.84 -0.11 -19.79
CA ILE A 11 23.57 -0.83 -19.66
C ILE A 11 23.66 -1.79 -18.46
N GLU A 12 24.76 -2.52 -18.31
CA GLU A 12 24.97 -3.41 -17.15
C GLU A 12 24.91 -2.65 -15.82
N LYS A 13 25.58 -1.50 -15.72
CA LYS A 13 25.50 -0.64 -14.52
C LYS A 13 24.07 -0.16 -14.23
N ARG A 14 23.27 0.14 -15.26
CA ARG A 14 21.86 0.52 -15.10
C ARG A 14 21.02 -0.66 -14.62
N ILE A 15 21.27 -1.86 -15.13
CA ILE A 15 20.59 -3.10 -14.72
C ILE A 15 20.88 -3.36 -13.24
N ASP A 16 22.14 -3.34 -12.80
CA ASP A 16 22.52 -3.53 -11.39
C ASP A 16 21.84 -2.51 -10.47
N ALA A 17 21.83 -1.22 -10.86
CA ALA A 17 21.12 -0.19 -10.11
C ALA A 17 19.60 -0.43 -10.03
N LEU A 18 18.98 -0.92 -11.10
CA LEU A 18 17.56 -1.27 -11.10
C LEU A 18 17.26 -2.47 -10.21
N TYR A 19 18.11 -3.50 -10.18
CA TYR A 19 17.97 -4.62 -9.25
C TYR A 19 18.08 -4.18 -7.80
N LYS A 20 19.11 -3.39 -7.46
CA LYS A 20 19.29 -2.88 -6.09
C LYS A 20 18.06 -2.09 -5.62
N ASN A 21 17.49 -1.27 -6.51
CA ASN A 21 16.26 -0.55 -6.21
C ASN A 21 15.04 -1.48 -6.07
N LEU A 22 14.92 -2.50 -6.93
CA LEU A 22 13.86 -3.48 -6.86
C LEU A 22 13.91 -4.27 -5.55
N GLU A 23 15.10 -4.75 -5.18
CA GLU A 23 15.36 -5.45 -3.93
C GLU A 23 15.03 -4.56 -2.73
N HIS A 24 15.47 -3.30 -2.74
CA HIS A 24 15.15 -2.34 -1.68
C HIS A 24 13.64 -2.14 -1.52
N ILE A 25 12.92 -1.92 -2.62
CA ILE A 25 11.46 -1.75 -2.60
C ILE A 25 10.75 -3.03 -2.16
N SER A 26 11.23 -4.20 -2.58
CA SER A 26 10.71 -5.50 -2.18
C SER A 26 10.86 -5.74 -0.67
N ASN A 27 12.07 -5.55 -0.14
CA ASN A 27 12.34 -5.66 1.29
C ASN A 27 11.50 -4.68 2.11
N SER A 28 11.37 -3.43 1.62
CA SER A 28 10.52 -2.43 2.25
C SER A 28 9.05 -2.85 2.25
N TYR A 29 8.53 -3.39 1.14
CA TYR A 29 7.17 -3.91 1.02
C TYR A 29 6.91 -5.04 2.02
N PHE A 30 7.77 -6.07 2.05
CA PHE A 30 7.64 -7.18 2.99
C PHE A 30 7.72 -6.73 4.46
N SER A 31 8.64 -5.83 4.78
CA SER A 31 8.73 -5.25 6.12
C SER A 31 7.44 -4.52 6.52
N SER A 32 6.86 -3.73 5.61
CA SER A 32 5.58 -3.07 5.90
C SER A 32 4.42 -4.04 6.03
N GLU A 33 4.32 -5.05 5.16
CA GLU A 33 3.24 -6.05 5.24
C GLU A 33 3.34 -6.93 6.49
N GLY A 34 4.54 -7.13 7.04
CA GLY A 34 4.74 -7.85 8.30
C GLY A 34 4.37 -7.03 9.54
N ILE A 35 4.75 -5.74 9.57
CA ILE A 35 4.51 -4.86 10.72
C ILE A 35 3.05 -4.40 10.79
N PHE A 36 2.39 -4.26 9.64
CA PHE A 36 1.05 -3.69 9.56
C PHE A 36 -0.05 -4.52 10.29
N PRO A 37 -0.13 -5.87 10.12
CA PRO A 37 -1.06 -6.71 10.88
C PRO A 37 -0.89 -6.60 12.39
N PHE A 38 0.33 -6.37 12.86
CA PHE A 38 0.61 -6.20 14.28
C PHE A 38 -0.06 -4.94 14.83
N TRP A 39 0.11 -3.80 14.16
CA TRP A 39 -0.56 -2.56 14.56
C TRP A 39 -2.08 -2.65 14.47
N GLU A 40 -2.62 -3.30 13.42
CA GLU A 40 -4.07 -3.54 13.32
C GLU A 40 -4.60 -4.35 14.50
N SER A 41 -3.86 -5.36 14.94
CA SER A 41 -4.22 -6.16 16.11
C SER A 41 -4.19 -5.35 17.41
N VAL A 42 -3.21 -4.46 17.57
CA VAL A 42 -3.12 -3.55 18.72
C VAL A 42 -4.32 -2.59 18.77
N TYR A 43 -4.68 -1.95 17.64
CA TYR A 43 -5.84 -1.07 17.60
C TYR A 43 -7.15 -1.83 17.80
N ALA A 44 -7.31 -3.00 17.18
CA ALA A 44 -8.47 -3.85 17.40
C ALA A 44 -8.64 -4.23 18.87
N LEU A 45 -7.54 -4.55 19.56
CA LEU A 45 -7.54 -4.83 20.99
C LEU A 45 -7.95 -3.60 21.80
N ILE A 46 -7.33 -2.44 21.55
CA ILE A 46 -7.65 -1.19 22.28
C ILE A 46 -9.12 -0.83 22.10
N VAL A 47 -9.62 -0.76 20.86
CA VAL A 47 -11.00 -0.37 20.57
C VAL A 47 -11.99 -1.42 21.11
N GLY A 48 -11.65 -2.70 21.02
CA GLY A 48 -12.45 -3.78 21.61
C GLY A 48 -12.56 -3.67 23.13
N GLN A 49 -11.45 -3.40 23.82
CA GLN A 49 -11.44 -3.22 25.29
C GLN A 49 -12.21 -1.96 25.70
N LEU A 50 -12.14 -0.86 24.94
CA LEU A 50 -12.94 0.33 25.20
C LEU A 50 -14.45 0.04 25.10
N LEU A 51 -14.85 -0.77 24.12
CA LEU A 51 -16.25 -1.16 23.94
C LEU A 51 -16.75 -2.05 25.08
N VAL A 52 -15.93 -3.02 25.53
CA VAL A 52 -16.23 -3.83 26.72
C VAL A 52 -16.31 -2.97 27.99
N ALA A 53 -15.36 -2.04 28.18
CA ALA A 53 -15.35 -1.11 29.30
C ALA A 53 -16.62 -0.23 29.31
N TYR A 54 -17.09 0.21 28.14
CA TYR A 54 -18.32 1.00 28.03
C TYR A 54 -19.53 0.25 28.57
N PHE A 55 -19.73 -1.01 28.16
CA PHE A 55 -20.88 -1.82 28.60
C PHE A 55 -20.78 -2.28 30.05
N THR A 56 -19.58 -2.34 30.62
CA THR A 56 -19.35 -2.76 32.03
C THR A 56 -19.31 -1.59 33.01
N SER A 57 -19.09 -0.37 32.54
CA SER A 57 -19.01 0.81 33.39
C SER A 57 -20.36 1.15 34.03
N ASN A 58 -20.32 1.36 35.35
CA ASN A 58 -21.43 1.93 36.11
C ASN A 58 -21.22 3.44 36.27
N GLY A 59 -22.22 4.23 35.89
CA GLY A 59 -22.14 5.69 35.95
C GLY A 59 -22.04 6.36 34.58
N ASN A 60 -22.46 7.62 34.55
CA ASN A 60 -22.62 8.39 33.32
C ASN A 60 -21.30 9.03 32.84
N GLU A 61 -20.55 9.62 33.76
CA GLU A 61 -19.25 10.26 33.46
C GLU A 61 -18.22 9.33 32.78
N PRO A 62 -17.95 8.10 33.28
CA PRO A 62 -16.97 7.22 32.62
C PRO A 62 -17.41 6.79 31.22
N LYS A 63 -18.72 6.68 30.97
CA LYS A 63 -19.25 6.30 29.65
C LYS A 63 -18.94 7.34 28.59
N ILE A 64 -19.13 8.62 28.89
CA ILE A 64 -18.83 9.72 27.95
C ILE A 64 -17.35 9.69 27.57
N ILE A 65 -16.45 9.55 28.56
CA ILE A 65 -15.00 9.48 28.31
C ILE A 65 -14.65 8.28 27.42
N LEU A 66 -15.23 7.11 27.69
CA LEU A 66 -15.00 5.90 26.90
C LEU A 66 -15.51 6.06 25.46
N ILE A 67 -16.66 6.70 25.26
CA ILE A 67 -17.20 7.01 23.92
C ILE A 67 -16.22 7.90 23.15
N PHE A 68 -15.78 9.01 23.74
CA PHE A 68 -14.82 9.91 23.09
C PHE A 68 -13.50 9.22 22.77
N ALA A 69 -12.95 8.44 23.70
CA ALA A 69 -11.76 7.64 23.46
C ALA A 69 -11.96 6.66 22.29
N GLY A 70 -13.11 5.97 22.26
CA GLY A 70 -13.49 5.06 21.18
C GLY A 70 -13.53 5.72 19.81
N ILE A 71 -14.11 6.92 19.71
CA ILE A 71 -14.13 7.73 18.48
C ILE A 71 -12.69 8.08 18.05
N VAL A 72 -11.89 8.62 18.96
CA VAL A 72 -10.51 9.04 18.67
C VAL A 72 -9.65 7.87 18.20
N PHE A 73 -9.66 6.75 18.93
CA PHE A 73 -8.86 5.58 18.55
C PHE A 73 -9.33 4.95 17.25
N SER A 74 -10.64 4.88 16.99
CA SER A 74 -11.18 4.38 15.72
C SER A 74 -10.79 5.28 14.53
N ALA A 75 -10.80 6.61 14.73
CA ALA A 75 -10.37 7.57 13.71
C ALA A 75 -8.86 7.46 13.42
N ILE A 76 -8.02 7.38 14.45
CA ILE A 76 -6.57 7.17 14.29
C ILE A 76 -6.31 5.85 13.57
N TRP A 77 -6.99 4.76 13.97
CA TRP A 77 -6.85 3.46 13.33
C TRP A 77 -7.22 3.53 11.84
N PHE A 78 -8.33 4.18 11.50
CA PHE A 78 -8.73 4.38 10.10
C PHE A 78 -7.67 5.14 9.28
N VAL A 79 -7.09 6.21 9.84
CA VAL A 79 -6.04 7.00 9.18
C VAL A 79 -4.80 6.15 8.96
N VAL A 80 -4.32 5.44 9.99
CA VAL A 80 -3.14 4.56 9.91
C VAL A 80 -3.33 3.49 8.84
N VAL A 81 -4.49 2.82 8.84
CA VAL A 81 -4.80 1.78 7.85
C VAL A 81 -4.86 2.36 6.44
N SER A 82 -5.42 3.55 6.28
CA SER A 82 -5.52 4.19 4.96
C SER A 82 -4.17 4.64 4.42
N ILE A 83 -3.28 5.17 5.27
CA ILE A 83 -1.89 5.48 4.90
C ILE A 83 -1.13 4.20 4.54
N GLY A 84 -1.30 3.14 5.34
CA GLY A 84 -0.67 1.83 5.09
C GLY A 84 -1.06 1.26 3.73
N TRP A 85 -2.35 1.29 3.40
CA TRP A 85 -2.85 0.89 2.09
C TRP A 85 -2.23 1.72 0.95
N HIS A 86 -2.20 3.04 1.11
CA HIS A 86 -1.62 3.94 0.11
C HIS A 86 -0.15 3.62 -0.17
N ASN A 87 0.63 3.44 0.89
CA ASN A 87 2.04 3.06 0.78
C ASN A 87 2.21 1.69 0.13
N SER A 88 1.34 0.73 0.45
CA SER A 88 1.34 -0.60 -0.17
C SER A 88 1.08 -0.52 -1.67
N VAL A 89 0.08 0.26 -2.10
CA VAL A 89 -0.24 0.44 -3.53
C VAL A 89 0.91 1.14 -4.25
N TYR A 90 1.43 2.23 -3.68
CA TYR A 90 2.57 2.95 -4.26
C TYR A 90 3.79 2.03 -4.46
N ARG A 91 4.11 1.20 -3.47
CA ARG A 91 5.23 0.24 -3.54
C ARG A 91 4.97 -0.86 -4.58
N ALA A 92 3.75 -1.39 -4.64
CA ALA A 92 3.37 -2.39 -5.64
C ALA A 92 3.50 -1.83 -7.08
N ASP A 93 3.02 -0.61 -7.31
CA ASP A 93 3.13 0.06 -8.60
C ASP A 93 4.59 0.39 -8.94
N THR A 94 5.38 0.83 -7.96
CA THR A 94 6.82 1.08 -8.12
C THR A 94 7.57 -0.20 -8.47
N MET A 95 7.23 -1.32 -7.83
CA MET A 95 7.84 -2.62 -8.13
C MET A 95 7.53 -3.05 -9.56
N LYS A 96 6.28 -2.92 -10.02
CA LYS A 96 5.89 -3.20 -11.42
C LYS A 96 6.64 -2.32 -12.41
N TYR A 97 6.76 -1.02 -12.10
CA TYR A 97 7.51 -0.08 -12.94
C TYR A 97 9.00 -0.46 -13.04
N LEU A 98 9.64 -0.77 -11.90
CA LEU A 98 11.04 -1.20 -11.88
C LEU A 98 11.24 -2.51 -12.64
N GLN A 99 10.35 -3.49 -12.48
CA GLN A 99 10.38 -4.75 -13.25
C GLN A 99 10.25 -4.50 -14.75
N TRP A 100 9.30 -3.67 -15.19
CA TRP A 100 9.15 -3.30 -16.60
C TRP A 100 10.42 -2.63 -17.14
N LYS A 101 10.97 -1.66 -16.40
CA LYS A 101 12.18 -0.93 -16.80
C LYS A 101 13.39 -1.84 -16.89
N LEU A 102 13.52 -2.77 -15.94
CA LEU A 102 14.55 -3.79 -15.93
C LEU A 102 14.47 -4.67 -17.19
N ILE A 103 13.29 -5.18 -17.52
CA ILE A 103 13.07 -6.00 -18.73
C ILE A 103 13.38 -5.21 -20.00
N LYS A 104 13.07 -3.92 -20.04
CA LYS A 104 13.42 -3.05 -21.17
C LYS A 104 14.92 -2.91 -21.34
N GLU A 105 15.68 -2.69 -20.27
CA GLU A 105 17.15 -2.61 -20.34
C GLU A 105 17.77 -3.97 -20.73
N TYR A 106 17.24 -5.09 -20.23
CA TYR A 106 17.66 -6.42 -20.67
C TYR A 106 17.43 -6.68 -22.16
N LYS A 107 16.25 -6.33 -22.69
CA LYS A 107 15.97 -6.47 -24.13
C LYS A 107 16.96 -5.66 -24.98
N LYS A 108 17.37 -4.47 -24.51
CA LYS A 108 18.41 -3.66 -25.18
C LYS A 108 19.76 -4.37 -25.17
N LEU A 109 20.21 -4.85 -24.01
CA LEU A 109 21.48 -5.57 -23.89
C LEU A 109 21.52 -6.78 -24.83
N ASN A 110 20.44 -7.59 -24.84
CA ASN A 110 20.33 -8.75 -25.73
C ASN A 110 20.39 -8.38 -27.23
N SER A 111 19.81 -7.23 -27.61
CA SER A 111 19.87 -6.76 -29.00
C SER A 111 21.28 -6.35 -29.44
N ILE A 112 22.14 -5.97 -28.48
CA ILE A 112 23.52 -5.56 -28.73
C ILE A 112 24.44 -6.79 -28.75
N GLU A 113 24.29 -7.72 -27.81
CA GLU A 113 25.24 -8.83 -27.66
C GLU A 113 24.96 -10.09 -28.48
N LYS A 114 23.78 -10.27 -29.11
CA LYS A 114 23.42 -11.50 -29.88
C LYS A 114 23.77 -12.82 -29.16
N ASN A 115 23.92 -12.80 -27.83
CA ASN A 115 24.48 -13.89 -27.07
C ASN A 115 23.35 -14.69 -26.43
N GLU A 116 22.99 -15.83 -27.04
CA GLU A 116 21.88 -16.68 -26.59
C GLU A 116 22.07 -17.19 -25.15
N ASN A 117 23.30 -17.26 -24.65
CA ASN A 117 23.61 -17.75 -23.30
C ASN A 117 23.21 -16.80 -22.16
N LEU A 118 23.11 -15.49 -22.40
CA LEU A 118 22.64 -14.53 -21.39
C LEU A 118 21.13 -14.69 -21.11
N ILE A 119 20.38 -15.22 -22.09
CA ILE A 119 18.92 -15.41 -22.04
C ILE A 119 18.53 -16.45 -20.97
N SER A 120 19.35 -17.48 -20.76
CA SER A 120 19.06 -18.51 -19.75
C SER A 120 19.36 -18.08 -18.32
N MET A 121 20.28 -17.13 -18.11
CA MET A 121 20.72 -16.73 -16.78
C MET A 121 19.71 -15.78 -16.10
N TYR A 122 18.93 -15.05 -16.89
CA TYR A 122 17.95 -14.07 -16.42
C TYR A 122 16.52 -14.45 -16.85
N LYS A 123 16.11 -15.70 -16.63
CA LYS A 123 14.70 -16.10 -16.75
C LYS A 123 13.88 -15.35 -15.68
N PHE A 124 13.42 -14.17 -16.05
CA PHE A 124 12.39 -13.45 -15.33
C PHE A 124 11.07 -14.19 -15.55
N TYR A 125 10.45 -14.65 -14.47
CA TYR A 125 9.09 -15.18 -14.48
C TYR A 125 8.16 -14.06 -14.00
N PRO A 126 7.68 -13.17 -14.89
CA PRO A 126 6.67 -12.21 -14.48
C PRO A 126 5.39 -12.98 -14.15
N GLU A 127 4.86 -12.80 -12.94
CA GLU A 127 3.60 -13.44 -12.52
C GLU A 127 2.39 -12.97 -13.35
N SER A 128 2.53 -11.88 -14.11
CA SER A 128 1.49 -11.36 -15.00
C SER A 128 2.09 -10.76 -16.28
N PRO A 129 1.40 -10.86 -17.43
CA PRO A 129 1.83 -10.19 -18.66
C PRO A 129 1.98 -8.69 -18.41
N ILE A 130 3.13 -8.15 -18.80
CA ILE A 130 3.44 -6.75 -18.58
C ILE A 130 2.75 -5.94 -19.67
N GLU A 131 1.78 -5.13 -19.29
CA GLU A 131 1.17 -4.17 -20.22
C GLU A 131 2.26 -3.20 -20.69
N GLU A 132 2.57 -3.20 -22.00
CA GLU A 132 3.64 -2.39 -22.58
C GLU A 132 3.42 -0.87 -22.40
N ASN A 133 2.18 -0.48 -22.10
CA ASN A 133 1.75 0.87 -21.75
C ASN A 133 1.50 1.02 -20.24
N TYR A 134 2.37 0.51 -19.36
CA TYR A 134 2.28 0.87 -17.94
C TYR A 134 2.67 2.34 -17.77
N ILE A 135 1.70 3.24 -18.03
CA ILE A 135 1.90 4.67 -18.08
C ILE A 135 2.28 5.13 -16.67
N CYS A 136 3.50 5.67 -16.58
CA CYS A 136 4.09 6.31 -15.41
C CYS A 136 3.25 7.49 -14.84
N GLU A 137 2.15 7.86 -15.49
CA GLU A 137 1.18 8.87 -15.04
C GLU A 137 0.63 8.58 -13.65
N ASN A 138 0.38 7.30 -13.32
CA ASN A 138 -0.15 6.96 -12.01
C ASN A 138 0.85 7.23 -10.87
N ILE A 139 2.16 7.05 -11.10
CA ILE A 139 3.20 7.25 -10.08
C ILE A 139 3.37 8.75 -9.73
N ILE A 140 3.29 9.63 -10.74
CA ILE A 140 3.47 11.09 -10.57
C ILE A 140 2.21 11.75 -9.95
N LYS A 141 1.04 11.15 -10.13
CA LYS A 141 -0.24 11.70 -9.61
C LYS A 141 -0.48 11.44 -8.11
N TRP A 142 0.43 10.76 -7.42
CA TRP A 142 0.35 10.48 -5.98
C TRP A 142 0.71 11.67 -5.08
N LYS A 143 0.76 12.90 -5.60
CA LYS A 143 0.91 14.10 -4.78
C LYS A 143 -0.35 14.26 -3.90
N LEU A 144 -0.21 13.92 -2.62
CA LEU A 144 -1.25 13.79 -1.61
C LEU A 144 -1.84 15.17 -1.24
N ASN A 145 -2.65 15.76 -2.13
CA ASN A 145 -3.07 17.15 -1.96
C ASN A 145 -4.30 17.33 -1.02
N SER A 146 -4.99 16.27 -0.56
CA SER A 146 -6.11 16.41 0.38
C SER A 146 -6.58 15.08 1.02
N PHE A 147 -7.07 15.15 2.26
CA PHE A 147 -7.85 14.08 2.92
C PHE A 147 -9.07 13.65 2.09
N LEU A 148 -9.66 14.57 1.32
CA LEU A 148 -10.77 14.24 0.41
C LEU A 148 -10.33 13.38 -0.77
N ASP A 149 -9.08 13.49 -1.24
CA ASP A 149 -8.57 12.60 -2.29
C ASP A 149 -8.33 11.17 -1.75
N LEU A 150 -7.94 11.10 -0.47
CA LEU A 150 -7.80 9.86 0.29
C LEU A 150 -9.16 9.16 0.49
N VAL A 151 -10.22 9.96 0.69
CA VAL A 151 -11.60 9.48 0.76
C VAL A 151 -12.19 9.17 -0.62
N ALA A 152 -11.95 9.98 -1.64
CA ALA A 152 -12.45 9.75 -3.01
C ALA A 152 -11.87 8.48 -3.63
N LYS A 153 -10.60 8.16 -3.30
CA LYS A 153 -9.94 6.89 -3.66
C LYS A 153 -10.39 5.69 -2.81
N LEU A 154 -11.32 5.86 -1.85
CA LEU A 154 -12.04 4.74 -1.21
C LEU A 154 -13.10 4.13 -2.13
N ARG A 155 -13.39 4.73 -3.29
CA ARG A 155 -14.41 4.19 -4.20
C ARG A 155 -14.01 2.76 -4.59
N PRO A 156 -14.84 1.74 -4.28
CA PRO A 156 -14.45 0.36 -4.45
C PRO A 156 -14.22 0.06 -5.92
N ASN A 157 -12.98 -0.30 -6.27
CA ASN A 157 -12.74 -1.04 -7.50
C ASN A 157 -13.33 -2.44 -7.30
N SER A 158 -14.16 -2.92 -8.22
CA SER A 158 -14.85 -4.23 -8.08
C SER A 158 -13.87 -5.39 -7.88
N LYS A 159 -12.63 -5.28 -8.39
CA LYS A 159 -11.55 -6.24 -8.15
C LYS A 159 -10.97 -6.16 -6.73
N ALA A 160 -11.06 -5.00 -6.07
CA ALA A 160 -10.57 -4.79 -4.71
C ALA A 160 -11.49 -5.38 -3.63
N LEU A 161 -12.74 -5.73 -3.95
CA LEU A 161 -13.67 -6.38 -3.01
C LEU A 161 -13.18 -7.77 -2.54
N ARG A 162 -12.32 -8.44 -3.33
CA ARG A 162 -11.69 -9.72 -2.95
C ARG A 162 -10.39 -9.54 -2.16
N SER A 163 -9.92 -8.31 -1.98
CA SER A 163 -8.68 -8.04 -1.26
C SER A 163 -8.92 -7.96 0.24
N SER A 164 -8.03 -8.57 1.03
CA SER A 164 -8.01 -8.44 2.49
C SER A 164 -7.94 -6.97 2.94
N TRP A 165 -7.37 -6.10 2.12
CA TRP A 165 -7.31 -4.65 2.33
C TRP A 165 -8.68 -3.97 2.39
N PHE A 166 -9.70 -4.53 1.74
CA PHE A 166 -11.05 -3.96 1.80
C PHE A 166 -11.59 -4.03 3.23
N TYR A 167 -11.64 -5.23 3.80
CA TYR A 167 -12.15 -5.43 5.17
C TYR A 167 -11.33 -4.67 6.21
N ARG A 168 -10.00 -4.70 6.07
CA ARG A 168 -9.08 -3.97 6.95
C ARG A 168 -9.38 -2.47 7.03
N ARG A 169 -9.76 -1.84 5.92
CA ARG A 169 -10.14 -0.42 5.86
C ARG A 169 -11.53 -0.14 6.43
N TRP A 170 -12.49 -1.03 6.20
CA TRP A 170 -13.87 -0.81 6.59
C TRP A 170 -14.14 -1.06 8.07
N ILE A 171 -13.43 -1.98 8.71
CA ILE A 171 -13.58 -2.28 10.14
C ILE A 171 -13.45 -1.01 11.03
N PRO A 172 -12.34 -0.23 10.97
CA PRO A 172 -12.21 0.96 11.81
C PRO A 172 -13.25 2.03 11.48
N LEU A 173 -13.68 2.13 10.21
CA LEU A 173 -14.74 3.05 9.81
C LEU A 173 -16.10 2.65 10.39
N ILE A 174 -16.44 1.36 10.35
CA ILE A 174 -17.67 0.83 10.94
C ILE A 174 -17.67 1.04 12.46
N LEU A 175 -16.54 0.79 13.13
CA LEU A 175 -16.40 1.05 14.57
C LEU A 175 -16.55 2.54 14.90
N LEU A 176 -16.01 3.44 14.09
CA LEU A 176 -16.22 4.87 14.22
C LEU A 176 -17.72 5.21 14.15
N VAL A 177 -18.45 4.66 13.19
CA VAL A 177 -19.91 4.85 13.05
C VAL A 177 -20.66 4.30 14.26
N ILE A 178 -20.27 3.13 14.78
CA ILE A 178 -20.87 2.56 16.00
C ILE A 178 -20.67 3.51 17.19
N TRP A 179 -19.45 4.03 17.40
CA TRP A 179 -19.19 4.96 18.48
C TRP A 179 -19.98 6.26 18.36
N LEU A 180 -20.13 6.81 17.14
CA LEU A 180 -20.96 7.97 16.88
C LEU A 180 -22.44 7.70 17.18
N PHE A 181 -22.94 6.52 16.80
CA PHE A 181 -24.31 6.11 17.11
C PHE A 181 -24.54 5.99 18.62
N ILE A 182 -23.59 5.38 19.34
CA ILE A 182 -23.61 5.29 20.81
C ILE A 182 -23.61 6.69 21.43
N LEU A 183 -22.79 7.61 20.93
CA LEU A 183 -22.76 8.99 21.41
C LEU A 183 -24.12 9.69 21.24
N ILE A 184 -24.73 9.58 20.06
CA ILE A 184 -26.04 10.18 19.78
C ILE A 184 -27.11 9.56 20.70
N TYR A 185 -27.15 8.23 20.78
CA TYR A 185 -28.08 7.51 21.64
C TYR A 185 -27.92 7.87 23.12
N TYR A 186 -26.70 8.19 23.55
CA TYR A 186 -26.43 8.57 24.93
C TYR A 186 -26.85 10.00 25.26
N ILE A 187 -26.81 10.92 24.28
CA ILE A 187 -27.17 12.32 24.44
C ILE A 187 -28.70 12.53 24.30
N CYS A 188 -29.35 11.78 23.41
CA CYS A 188 -30.80 11.85 23.14
C CYS A 188 -31.63 11.09 24.17
#